data_AF-A0A0F9R0D3-F1
#
_entry.id   AF-A0A0F9R0D3-F1
#
_cell.length_a   1.000
_cell.length_b   1.000
_cell.length_c   1.000
_cell.angle_alpha   90.00
_cell.angle_beta   90.00
_cell.angle_gamma   90.00
#
_symmetry.space_group_name_H-M   'P 1'
#
loop_
_entity.id
_entity.type
_entity.pdbx_description
1 polymer ?
#
loop_
_entity_poly.entity_id
_entity_poly.type
_entity_poly.pdbx_seq_one_letter_code
_entity_poly.pdbx_strand_id
1 'polypeptide(L)'
;MCWIFRFLHIRCKTLEYIFKAIYMKGVKMPYISIETFEGKTVEQKKALIQEVTKAVTSTLNVPPESVWIVIKDVPRCNWGEKGQPIS
;
A
#
# COMPACT_ATOMS: atom_id res chain seq x y z
N MET A 1 -49.06 8.22 -23.90
CA MET A 1 -48.64 8.46 -22.49
C MET A 1 -49.03 7.23 -21.68
N CYS A 2 -48.23 6.18 -21.60
CA CYS A 2 -47.10 6.08 -20.68
C CYS A 2 -46.06 5.12 -21.30
N TRP A 3 -45.10 5.67 -22.04
CA TRP A 3 -44.14 4.96 -22.89
C TRP A 3 -42.70 4.99 -22.31
N ILE A 4 -42.54 5.07 -20.98
CA ILE A 4 -41.22 5.29 -20.34
C ILE A 4 -40.94 4.32 -19.16
N PHE A 5 -41.44 3.08 -19.17
CA PHE A 5 -41.11 2.10 -18.10
C PHE A 5 -40.81 0.68 -18.62
N ARG A 6 -40.13 0.56 -19.76
CA ARG A 6 -39.73 -0.76 -20.32
C ARG A 6 -38.24 -0.96 -20.51
N PHE A 7 -37.39 -0.21 -19.81
CA PHE A 7 -35.94 -0.24 -20.09
C PHE A 7 -35.00 -0.23 -18.88
N LEU A 8 -35.44 -0.68 -17.70
CA LEU A 8 -34.52 -0.78 -16.54
C LEU A 8 -34.65 -2.13 -15.80
N HIS A 9 -34.58 -3.24 -16.53
CA HIS A 9 -34.35 -4.54 -15.92
C HIS A 9 -33.34 -5.39 -16.69
N ILE A 10 -32.30 -4.75 -17.24
CA ILE A 10 -31.06 -5.46 -17.48
C ILE A 10 -30.40 -5.61 -16.10
N ARG A 11 -30.81 -6.64 -15.33
CA ARG A 11 -29.96 -7.17 -14.24
C ARG A 11 -28.77 -7.86 -14.89
N CYS A 12 -27.91 -7.05 -15.49
CA CYS A 12 -26.71 -7.51 -16.14
C CYS A 12 -25.76 -7.95 -15.04
N LYS A 13 -25.80 -9.25 -14.68
CA LYS A 13 -24.75 -9.86 -13.86
C LYS A 13 -23.37 -9.54 -14.43
N THR A 14 -23.28 -9.31 -15.73
CA THR A 14 -22.08 -8.85 -16.44
C THR A 14 -21.60 -7.47 -15.98
N LEU A 15 -22.50 -6.50 -15.71
CA LEU A 15 -22.07 -5.19 -15.22
C LEU A 15 -21.63 -5.28 -13.75
N GLU A 16 -22.30 -6.06 -12.91
CA GLU A 16 -21.82 -6.40 -11.56
C GLU A 16 -20.49 -7.16 -11.61
N TYR A 17 -20.25 -8.01 -12.62
CA TYR A 17 -19.01 -8.76 -12.79
C TYR A 17 -17.87 -7.89 -13.31
N ILE A 18 -18.16 -6.95 -14.21
CA ILE A 18 -17.20 -5.94 -14.68
C ILE A 18 -16.89 -4.98 -13.54
N PHE A 19 -17.90 -4.53 -12.79
CA PHE A 19 -17.71 -3.69 -11.61
C PHE A 19 -16.97 -4.45 -10.51
N LYS A 20 -17.30 -5.71 -10.22
CA LYS A 20 -16.50 -6.59 -9.34
C LYS A 20 -15.09 -6.80 -9.88
N ALA A 21 -14.86 -6.98 -11.18
CA ALA A 21 -13.51 -7.18 -11.71
C ALA A 21 -12.67 -5.89 -11.61
N ILE A 22 -13.30 -4.72 -11.77
CA ILE A 22 -12.66 -3.41 -11.63
C ILE A 22 -12.47 -3.04 -10.15
N TYR A 23 -13.40 -3.40 -9.26
CA TYR A 23 -13.42 -2.99 -7.85
C TYR A 23 -12.88 -4.07 -6.86
N MET A 24 -12.90 -5.37 -7.23
CA MET A 24 -12.24 -6.48 -6.51
C MET A 24 -10.79 -6.68 -6.95
N LYS A 25 -10.32 -6.02 -8.02
CA LYS A 25 -8.93 -5.55 -8.09
C LYS A 25 -8.74 -4.37 -7.13
N GLY A 26 -9.23 -4.53 -5.89
CA GLY A 26 -9.09 -3.57 -4.82
C GLY A 26 -7.62 -3.23 -4.75
N VAL A 27 -7.33 -1.96 -5.02
CA VAL A 27 -5.99 -1.40 -5.03
C VAL A 27 -5.46 -1.61 -3.63
N LYS A 28 -4.77 -2.72 -3.43
CA LYS A 28 -4.01 -2.98 -2.21
C LYS A 28 -2.92 -1.93 -2.28
N MET A 29 -3.06 -0.87 -1.50
CA MET A 29 -2.07 0.19 -1.35
C MET A 29 -1.27 -0.11 -0.08
N PRO A 30 -0.35 -1.09 -0.09
CA PRO A 30 0.46 -1.37 1.07
C PRO A 30 1.35 -0.17 1.34
N TYR A 31 1.08 0.46 2.48
CA TYR A 31 1.89 1.53 3.03
C TYR A 31 2.82 0.94 4.09
N ILE A 32 4.12 1.14 3.91
CA ILE A 32 5.16 0.68 4.83
C ILE A 32 5.90 1.90 5.35
N SER A 33 5.87 2.10 6.66
CA SER A 33 6.70 3.09 7.35
C SER A 33 7.85 2.37 8.02
N ILE A 34 9.08 2.76 7.69
CA ILE A 34 10.30 2.22 8.28
C ILE A 34 10.94 3.34 9.07
N GLU A 35 11.14 3.09 10.37
CA GLU A 35 11.80 4.03 11.26
C GLU A 35 13.17 3.47 11.62
N THR A 36 14.22 4.24 11.34
CA THR A 36 15.62 3.83 11.58
C THR A 36 16.36 4.91 12.34
N PHE A 37 17.43 4.54 13.05
CA PHE A 37 18.35 5.53 13.59
C PHE A 37 19.04 6.35 12.49
N GLU A 38 19.23 7.63 12.76
CA GLU A 38 20.01 8.54 11.94
C GLU A 38 21.43 8.01 11.63
N GLY A 39 21.98 8.43 10.49
CA GLY A 39 23.34 8.07 10.06
C GLY A 39 23.43 6.94 9.02
N LYS A 40 22.32 6.57 8.35
CA LYS A 40 22.35 5.65 7.20
C LYS A 40 22.64 6.40 5.91
N THR A 41 23.45 5.81 5.02
CA THR A 41 23.78 6.44 3.73
C THR A 41 22.59 6.36 2.75
N VAL A 42 22.64 7.16 1.68
CA VAL A 42 21.60 7.18 0.66
C VAL A 42 21.52 5.83 -0.07
N GLU A 43 22.65 5.18 -0.30
CA GLU A 43 22.74 3.88 -0.96
C GLU A 43 22.07 2.79 -0.13
N GLN A 44 22.27 2.79 1.20
CA GLN A 44 21.63 1.85 2.10
C GLN A 44 20.12 2.01 2.12
N LYS A 45 19.61 3.26 2.14
CA LYS A 45 18.17 3.54 2.06
C LYS A 45 17.57 3.08 0.74
N LYS A 46 18.28 3.30 -0.37
CA LYS A 46 17.85 2.84 -1.69
C LYS A 46 17.76 1.31 -1.77
N ALA A 47 18.78 0.61 -1.27
CA ALA A 47 18.77 -0.85 -1.19
C ALA A 47 17.62 -1.36 -0.32
N LEU A 48 17.37 -0.73 0.82
CA LEU A 48 16.27 -1.07 1.73
C LEU A 48 14.90 -0.95 1.04
N ILE A 49 14.64 0.15 0.32
CA ILE A 49 13.39 0.36 -0.43
C ILE A 49 13.21 -0.76 -1.46
N GLN A 50 14.26 -1.11 -2.21
CA GLN A 50 14.19 -2.15 -3.23
C GLN A 50 13.86 -3.51 -2.64
N GLU A 51 14.57 -3.93 -1.59
CA GLU A 51 14.37 -5.24 -0.99
C GLU A 51 13.01 -5.37 -0.29
N VAL A 52 12.57 -4.32 0.41
CA VAL A 52 11.24 -4.30 1.05
C VAL A 52 10.14 -4.34 -0.01
N THR A 53 10.28 -3.59 -1.12
CA THR A 53 9.31 -3.64 -2.21
C THR A 53 9.21 -5.07 -2.79
N LYS A 54 10.34 -5.73 -3.04
CA LYS A 54 10.35 -7.14 -3.52
C LYS A 54 9.69 -8.10 -2.53
N ALA A 55 9.95 -7.94 -1.23
CA ALA A 55 9.33 -8.76 -0.20
C ALA A 55 7.81 -8.59 -0.18
N VAL A 56 7.32 -7.35 -0.30
CA VAL A 56 5.89 -7.05 -0.30
C VAL A 56 5.19 -7.57 -1.56
N THR A 57 5.79 -7.37 -2.73
CA THR A 57 5.21 -7.84 -4.00
C THR A 57 5.14 -9.37 -4.06
N SER A 58 6.21 -10.05 -3.64
CA SER A 58 6.27 -11.53 -3.64
C SER A 58 5.31 -12.17 -2.63
N THR A 59 5.10 -11.56 -1.46
CA THR A 59 4.24 -12.13 -0.40
C THR A 59 2.76 -11.78 -0.56
N LEU A 60 2.44 -10.54 -0.91
CA LEU A 60 1.05 -10.06 -0.99
C LEU A 60 0.46 -10.15 -2.39
N ASN A 61 1.26 -10.59 -3.38
CA ASN A 61 0.92 -10.67 -4.80
C ASN A 61 0.32 -9.35 -5.31
N VAL A 62 1.00 -8.26 -4.97
CA VAL A 62 0.66 -6.88 -5.34
C VAL A 62 1.66 -6.36 -6.35
N PRO A 63 1.25 -5.49 -7.27
CA PRO A 63 2.19 -4.92 -8.21
C PRO A 63 3.10 -3.87 -7.52
N PRO A 64 4.37 -3.73 -7.93
CA PRO A 64 5.34 -2.84 -7.27
C PRO A 64 4.91 -1.37 -7.25
N GLU A 65 4.19 -0.91 -8.27
CA GLU A 65 3.67 0.46 -8.37
C GLU A 65 2.64 0.81 -7.29
N SER A 66 2.05 -0.18 -6.63
CA SER A 66 1.10 0.02 -5.54
C SER A 66 1.75 0.14 -4.17
N VAL A 67 3.06 -0.13 -4.05
CA VAL A 67 3.78 -0.18 -2.79
C VAL A 67 4.38 1.18 -2.46
N TRP A 68 4.00 1.74 -1.30
CA TRP A 68 4.53 3.01 -0.82
C TRP A 68 5.38 2.78 0.42
N ILE A 69 6.63 3.25 0.37
CA ILE A 69 7.60 3.10 1.45
C ILE A 69 8.07 4.48 1.88
N VAL A 70 7.96 4.76 3.18
CA VAL A 70 8.49 5.97 3.81
C VAL A 70 9.56 5.56 4.81
N ILE A 71 10.76 6.11 4.66
CA ILE A 71 11.85 5.95 5.63
C ILE A 71 11.95 7.22 6.47
N LYS A 72 11.84 7.07 7.78
CA LYS A 72 12.05 8.14 8.76
C LYS A 72 13.33 7.85 9.54
N ASP A 73 14.24 8.81 9.53
CA ASP A 73 15.38 8.78 10.43
C ASP A 73 14.99 9.42 11.76
N VAL A 74 15.23 8.69 12.85
CA VAL A 74 14.88 9.11 14.21
C VAL A 74 16.18 9.27 15.01
N PRO A 75 16.42 10.45 15.63
CA PRO A 75 17.53 10.65 16.56
C PRO A 75 17.45 9.67 17.74
N ARG A 76 18.60 9.25 18.28
CA ARG A 76 18.65 8.32 19.44
C ARG A 76 17.97 8.87 20.69
N CYS A 77 18.01 10.19 20.92
CA CYS A 77 17.33 10.84 22.04
C CYS A 77 15.80 10.71 21.96
N ASN A 78 15.25 10.53 20.76
CA ASN A 78 13.81 10.35 20.56
C ASN A 78 13.39 8.88 20.64
N TRP A 79 14.35 7.95 20.82
CA TRP A 79 14.09 6.52 20.85
C TRP A 79 14.17 5.98 22.28
N GLY A 80 13.03 5.60 22.85
CA GLY A 80 12.94 5.04 24.20
C GLY A 80 12.98 3.52 24.21
N GLU A 81 13.84 2.93 25.04
CA GLU A 81 13.84 1.50 25.36
C GLU A 81 13.86 1.33 26.89
N LYS A 82 13.03 0.41 27.43
CA LYS A 82 12.93 0.14 28.88
C LYS A 82 12.69 1.37 29.76
N GLY A 83 11.99 2.38 29.22
CA GLY A 83 11.66 3.61 29.94
C GLY A 83 12.78 4.66 29.99
N GLN A 84 13.86 4.47 29.23
CA GLN A 84 14.93 5.46 29.06
C GLN A 84 15.19 5.73 27.58
N PRO A 85 15.52 6.97 27.18
CA PRO A 85 16.05 7.20 25.84
C PRO A 85 17.35 6.41 25.67
N ILE A 86 17.56 5.85 24.48
CA ILE A 86 18.78 5.09 24.13
C ILE A 86 20.03 6.01 24.06
N SER A 87 19.87 7.33 24.19
CA SER A 87 20.94 8.34 24.16
C SER A 87 21.91 8.23 25.33
#